data_AF-A0A087TRJ5-F1
#
_entry.id   AF-A0A087TRJ5-F1
#
_cell.length_a   1.000
_cell.length_b   1.000
_cell.length_c   1.000
_cell.angle_alpha   90.00
_cell.angle_beta   90.00
_cell.angle_gamma   90.00
#
_symmetry.space_group_name_H-M   'P 1'
#
loop_
_entity.id
_entity.type
_entity.pdbx_description
1 polymer ?
#
loop_
_entity_poly.entity_id
_entity_poly.type
_entity_poly.pdbx_seq_one_letter_code
_entity_poly.pdbx_strand_id
1 'polypeptide(L)'
;MLYAVSNEALKMRFRQLKYITILFLIFTCVQFSSQECNLPKAKPFDSTCLCESLDSFNGWSYTCISNSDFEVIFGLKYVIDSSVTIQCGHYQPNYESLLQELDLTEIHTFVFKSCPLPNTSFGEVIPYNEKYPVEQIKMESKRDNRTFTHELFSNVSETLKSLILSNNKIQVLPELLFSNFSELKYLSLSDNMLKTLPE
;
A
#
# COMPACT_ATOMS: atom_id res chain seq x y z
N MET A 1 -4.14 -29.39 68.08
CA MET A 1 -5.01 -28.30 68.57
C MET A 1 -4.89 -27.16 67.57
N LEU A 2 -5.72 -27.12 66.53
CA LEU A 2 -6.96 -26.31 66.47
C LEU A 2 -6.76 -24.89 66.99
N TYR A 3 -6.73 -23.89 66.09
CA TYR A 3 -7.68 -22.78 66.10
C TYR A 3 -7.84 -22.22 64.68
N ALA A 4 -9.09 -22.08 64.29
CA ALA A 4 -9.56 -21.52 63.04
C ALA A 4 -9.52 -19.99 63.08
N VAL A 5 -9.13 -19.34 61.98
CA VAL A 5 -9.40 -17.92 61.75
C VAL A 5 -10.29 -17.77 60.52
N SER A 6 -11.54 -17.39 60.84
CA SER A 6 -12.64 -16.79 60.09
C SER A 6 -12.69 -16.87 58.55
N ASN A 7 -13.80 -17.43 58.07
CA ASN A 7 -14.22 -17.66 56.69
C ASN A 7 -14.90 -16.42 56.00
N GLU A 8 -14.65 -15.20 56.48
CA GLU A 8 -15.29 -13.97 55.95
C GLU A 8 -14.36 -13.14 55.04
N ALA A 9 -13.03 -13.24 55.17
CA ALA A 9 -12.08 -12.51 54.32
C ALA A 9 -11.95 -13.08 52.89
N LEU A 10 -12.30 -14.36 52.69
CA LEU A 10 -12.19 -15.03 51.39
C LEU A 10 -13.38 -14.75 50.45
N LYS A 11 -14.56 -14.42 51.01
CA LYS A 11 -15.78 -14.15 50.23
C LYS A 11 -15.79 -12.76 49.58
N MET A 12 -15.09 -11.79 50.15
CA MET A 12 -14.92 -10.46 49.53
C MET A 12 -13.84 -10.43 48.43
N ARG A 13 -12.84 -11.33 48.45
CA ARG A 13 -11.80 -11.39 47.41
C ARG A 13 -12.29 -11.91 46.06
N PHE A 14 -13.35 -12.73 46.02
CA PHE A 14 -13.89 -13.24 44.75
C PHE A 14 -14.86 -12.27 44.05
N ARG A 15 -15.44 -11.30 44.77
CA ARG A 15 -16.30 -10.28 44.15
C ARG A 15 -15.48 -9.19 43.45
N GLN A 16 -14.30 -8.83 43.97
CA GLN A 16 -13.41 -7.86 43.33
C GLN A 16 -12.57 -8.45 42.17
N LEU A 17 -12.30 -9.76 42.16
CA LEU A 17 -11.56 -10.39 41.06
C LEU A 17 -12.34 -10.44 39.73
N LYS A 18 -13.68 -10.49 39.78
CA LYS A 18 -14.54 -10.39 38.58
C LYS A 18 -14.50 -8.99 37.96
N TYR A 19 -14.45 -7.94 38.77
CA TYR A 19 -14.33 -6.58 38.24
C TYR A 19 -12.94 -6.30 37.68
N ILE A 20 -11.88 -6.86 38.28
CA ILE A 20 -10.50 -6.68 37.76
C ILE A 20 -10.31 -7.40 36.41
N THR A 21 -10.88 -8.60 36.23
CA THR A 21 -10.82 -9.30 34.92
C THR A 21 -11.68 -8.63 33.85
N ILE A 22 -12.81 -8.02 34.21
CA ILE A 22 -13.63 -7.24 33.28
C ILE A 22 -12.97 -5.88 32.97
N LEU A 23 -12.26 -5.26 33.91
CA LEU A 23 -11.52 -4.01 33.66
C LEU A 23 -10.30 -4.21 32.74
N PHE A 24 -9.65 -5.37 32.80
CA PHE A 24 -8.58 -5.74 31.85
C PHE A 24 -9.11 -6.08 30.45
N LEU A 25 -10.37 -6.49 30.31
CA LEU A 25 -11.02 -6.73 29.01
C LEU A 25 -11.51 -5.44 28.33
N ILE A 26 -11.48 -4.30 29.02
CA ILE A 26 -11.79 -2.98 28.44
C ILE A 26 -10.51 -2.14 28.25
N PHE A 27 -9.35 -2.68 28.67
CA PHE A 27 -8.03 -2.09 28.46
C PHE A 27 -7.16 -2.84 27.45
N THR A 28 -7.73 -3.78 26.69
CA THR A 28 -7.32 -3.94 25.29
C THR A 28 -8.16 -2.96 24.49
N CYS A 29 -7.88 -1.66 24.66
CA CYS A 29 -8.08 -0.75 23.55
C CYS A 29 -7.33 -1.41 22.41
N VAL A 30 -8.08 -1.95 21.46
CA VAL A 30 -7.58 -2.52 20.23
C VAL A 30 -6.56 -1.51 19.75
N GLN A 31 -5.27 -1.86 19.85
CA GLN A 31 -4.23 -1.14 19.15
C GLN A 31 -4.43 -1.52 17.69
N PHE A 32 -5.53 -1.05 17.11
CA PHE A 32 -5.60 -0.83 15.69
C PHE A 32 -4.53 0.23 15.51
N SER A 33 -3.35 -0.19 15.09
CA SER A 33 -2.36 0.73 14.56
C SER A 33 -2.93 1.25 13.25
N SER A 34 -3.96 2.11 13.32
CA SER A 34 -4.35 2.92 12.19
C SER A 34 -3.15 3.81 11.94
N GLN A 35 -2.37 3.49 10.90
CA GLN A 35 -1.27 4.33 10.49
C GLN A 35 -1.86 5.73 10.28
N GLU A 36 -1.47 6.67 11.13
CA GLU A 36 -1.85 8.06 10.96
C GLU A 36 -1.18 8.60 9.70
N CYS A 37 -1.87 9.47 8.99
CA CYS A 37 -1.36 10.07 7.78
C CYS A 37 -0.24 11.07 8.08
N ASN A 38 0.98 10.53 8.21
CA ASN A 38 2.19 11.23 8.62
C ASN A 38 3.32 11.10 7.58
N LEU A 39 2.95 11.18 6.29
CA LEU A 39 3.85 11.23 5.13
C LEU A 39 4.76 12.48 5.12
N PRO A 40 5.80 12.56 4.24
CA PRO A 40 6.99 13.36 4.53
C PRO A 40 6.70 14.79 4.90
N LYS A 41 7.42 15.27 5.91
CA LYS A 41 7.50 16.70 6.25
C LYS A 41 7.98 17.54 5.06
N ALA A 42 8.70 16.94 4.11
CA ALA A 42 9.15 17.57 2.87
C ALA A 42 8.03 17.52 1.80
N LYS A 43 7.28 18.61 1.70
CA LYS A 43 6.26 18.81 0.66
C LYS A 43 6.93 19.26 -0.65
N PRO A 44 6.33 18.99 -1.83
CA PRO A 44 6.76 19.60 -3.09
C PRO A 44 6.83 21.13 -2.96
N PHE A 45 7.76 21.75 -3.69
CA PHE A 45 7.90 23.22 -3.70
C PHE A 45 6.58 23.89 -4.13
N ASP A 46 6.23 24.97 -3.43
CA ASP A 46 5.01 25.75 -3.66
C ASP A 46 3.72 24.91 -3.79
N SER A 47 3.51 24.01 -2.82
CA SER A 47 2.35 23.13 -2.80
C SER A 47 1.63 23.11 -1.47
N THR A 48 0.33 22.83 -1.54
CA THR A 48 -0.51 22.50 -0.39
C THR A 48 -0.81 21.00 -0.44
N CYS A 49 -0.44 20.30 0.63
CA CYS A 49 -0.77 18.89 0.80
C CYS A 49 -1.76 18.71 1.94
N LEU A 50 -2.84 17.98 1.65
CA LEU A 50 -3.96 17.69 2.54
C LEU A 50 -3.99 16.19 2.85
N CYS A 51 -4.39 15.87 4.07
CA CYS A 51 -4.71 14.50 4.42
C CYS A 51 -6.14 14.35 4.92
N GLU A 52 -6.80 13.31 4.43
CA GLU A 52 -8.20 13.02 4.67
C GLU A 52 -8.38 11.53 5.02
N SER A 53 -9.24 11.26 6.00
CA SER A 53 -9.67 9.90 6.33
C SER A 53 -10.53 9.34 5.20
N LEU A 54 -10.38 8.05 4.92
CA LEU A 54 -11.25 7.33 3.99
C LEU A 54 -12.37 6.65 4.77
N ASP A 55 -13.48 7.35 4.94
CA ASP A 55 -14.62 6.94 5.78
C ASP A 55 -15.17 5.54 5.47
N SER A 56 -14.97 5.03 4.24
CA SER A 56 -15.46 3.72 3.80
C SER A 56 -14.40 2.61 3.72
N PHE A 57 -13.11 2.93 3.85
CA PHE A 57 -12.04 1.99 3.46
C PHE A 57 -11.01 1.71 4.56
N ASN A 58 -11.16 2.27 5.76
CA ASN A 58 -10.16 2.15 6.84
C ASN A 58 -8.75 2.49 6.32
N GLY A 59 -8.51 3.79 6.15
CA GLY A 59 -7.30 4.29 5.56
C GLY A 59 -7.36 5.80 5.40
N TRP A 60 -6.45 6.36 4.61
CA TRP A 60 -6.35 7.80 4.40
C TRP A 60 -5.86 8.11 2.99
N SER A 61 -6.10 9.34 2.56
CA SER A 61 -5.53 9.88 1.33
C SER A 61 -4.72 11.14 1.61
N TYR A 62 -3.54 11.22 1.02
CA TYR A 62 -2.65 12.37 1.05
C TYR A 62 -2.53 12.97 -0.35
N THR A 63 -3.03 14.18 -0.55
CA THR A 63 -3.08 14.83 -1.87
C THR A 63 -2.32 16.13 -1.84
N CYS A 64 -1.35 16.28 -2.73
CA CYS A 64 -0.58 17.51 -2.93
C CYS A 64 -1.05 18.23 -4.19
N ILE A 65 -1.32 19.53 -4.06
CA ILE A 65 -1.81 20.42 -5.11
C ILE A 65 -0.84 21.60 -5.23
N SER A 66 -0.53 22.02 -6.44
CA SER A 66 0.30 23.20 -6.70
C SER A 66 -0.48 24.47 -6.33
N ASN A 67 0.16 25.40 -5.61
CA ASN A 67 -0.48 26.67 -5.23
C ASN A 67 -0.60 27.63 -6.41
N SER A 68 0.17 27.41 -7.48
CA SER A 68 0.27 28.32 -8.62
C SER A 68 -0.84 28.13 -9.65
N ASP A 69 -1.18 26.88 -9.95
CA ASP A 69 -2.15 26.49 -10.98
C ASP A 69 -3.28 25.61 -10.44
N PHE A 70 -3.26 25.26 -9.15
CA PHE A 70 -4.24 24.39 -8.48
C PHE A 70 -4.36 22.99 -9.09
N GLU A 71 -3.37 22.57 -9.87
CA GLU A 71 -3.32 21.23 -10.43
C GLU A 71 -2.78 20.23 -9.40
N VAL A 72 -3.29 19.00 -9.48
CA VAL A 72 -2.78 17.91 -8.64
C VAL A 72 -1.32 17.65 -9.02
N ILE A 73 -0.44 17.63 -8.02
CA ILE A 73 0.95 17.22 -8.18
C ILE A 73 0.99 15.70 -8.09
N PHE A 74 0.51 15.14 -6.97
CA PHE A 74 0.26 13.71 -6.81
C PHE A 74 -0.72 13.47 -5.65
N GLY A 75 -1.31 12.28 -5.63
CA GLY A 75 -2.08 11.76 -4.51
C GLY A 75 -1.57 10.38 -4.12
N LEU A 76 -1.59 10.09 -2.82
CA LEU A 76 -1.46 8.75 -2.26
C LEU A 76 -2.77 8.37 -1.60
N LYS A 77 -3.26 7.16 -1.86
CA LYS A 77 -4.33 6.52 -1.11
C LYS A 77 -3.78 5.29 -0.43
N TYR A 78 -3.79 5.30 0.89
CA TYR A 78 -3.38 4.18 1.73
C TYR A 78 -4.64 3.50 2.28
N VAL A 79 -4.81 2.22 1.98
CA VAL A 79 -5.92 1.40 2.48
C VAL A 79 -5.33 0.25 3.27
N ILE A 80 -5.61 0.21 4.57
CA ILE A 80 -5.06 -0.76 5.52
C ILE A 80 -5.33 -2.19 5.01
N ASP A 81 -4.31 -3.04 5.12
CA ASP A 81 -4.30 -4.47 4.75
C ASP A 81 -4.78 -4.77 3.32
N SER A 82 -4.73 -3.76 2.45
CA SER A 82 -5.32 -3.84 1.12
C SER A 82 -4.38 -3.33 0.06
N SER A 83 -4.18 -2.01 -0.01
CA SER A 83 -3.46 -1.43 -1.14
C SER A 83 -2.91 -0.05 -0.86
N VAL A 84 -1.83 0.26 -1.58
CA VAL A 84 -1.31 1.61 -1.75
C VAL A 84 -1.53 2.03 -3.19
N THR A 85 -2.21 3.16 -3.39
CA THR A 85 -2.41 3.77 -4.71
C THR A 85 -1.67 5.09 -4.80
N ILE A 86 -0.76 5.22 -5.77
CA ILE A 86 -0.13 6.49 -6.15
C ILE A 86 -0.80 6.98 -7.43
N GLN A 87 -1.34 8.19 -7.40
CA GLN A 87 -1.89 8.87 -8.57
C GLN A 87 -1.02 10.09 -8.89
N CYS A 88 -0.37 10.10 -10.05
CA CYS A 88 0.52 11.18 -10.40
C CYS A 88 -0.20 12.24 -11.25
N GLY A 89 0.07 13.50 -10.94
CA GLY A 89 -0.30 14.65 -11.72
C GLY A 89 0.83 15.07 -12.65
N HIS A 90 1.03 16.39 -12.83
CA HIS A 90 2.06 16.90 -13.73
C HIS A 90 3.49 16.57 -13.28
N TYR A 91 3.68 16.35 -11.98
CA TYR A 91 4.96 16.00 -11.39
C TYR A 91 4.91 14.58 -10.83
N GLN A 92 6.02 13.88 -10.93
CA GLN A 92 6.19 12.55 -10.37
C GLN A 92 6.77 12.65 -8.95
N PRO A 93 6.19 11.97 -7.95
CA PRO A 93 6.83 11.84 -6.64
C PRO A 93 8.03 10.88 -6.74
N ASN A 94 9.03 11.06 -5.89
CA ASN A 94 10.05 10.04 -5.68
C ASN A 94 9.37 8.83 -5.01
N TYR A 95 9.15 7.75 -5.77
CA TYR A 95 8.45 6.56 -5.27
C TYR A 95 9.14 5.92 -4.08
N GLU A 96 10.47 5.80 -4.15
CA GLU A 96 11.27 5.17 -3.10
C GLU A 96 11.13 5.94 -1.79
N SER A 97 11.39 7.25 -1.80
CA SER A 97 11.27 8.08 -0.58
C SER A 97 9.84 8.12 -0.05
N LEU A 98 8.83 8.11 -0.93
CA LEU A 98 7.43 8.12 -0.52
C LEU A 98 7.00 6.80 0.12
N LEU A 99 7.38 5.66 -0.48
CA LEU A 99 6.99 4.34 0.00
C LEU A 99 7.77 3.90 1.24
N GLN A 100 9.01 4.37 1.43
CA GLN A 100 9.80 4.11 2.64
C GLN A 100 9.22 4.76 3.91
N GLU A 101 8.37 5.77 3.78
CA GLU A 101 7.69 6.42 4.91
C GLU A 101 6.38 5.74 5.32
N LEU A 102 5.97 4.71 4.59
CA LEU A 102 4.75 3.97 4.88
C LEU A 102 5.02 2.72 5.70
N ASP A 103 4.11 2.39 6.61
CA ASP A 103 4.02 1.03 7.11
C ASP A 103 3.36 0.19 6.01
N LEU A 104 4.14 -0.69 5.39
CA LEU A 104 3.66 -1.57 4.32
C LEU A 104 3.42 -2.99 4.81
N THR A 105 3.35 -3.19 6.13
CA THR A 105 2.90 -4.45 6.75
C THR A 105 1.54 -4.82 6.19
N GLU A 106 1.41 -6.06 5.71
CA GLU A 106 0.15 -6.61 5.15
C GLU A 106 -0.36 -5.91 3.87
N ILE A 107 0.46 -5.03 3.25
CA ILE A 107 0.17 -4.47 1.94
C ILE A 107 0.78 -5.33 0.84
N HIS A 108 -0.08 -5.91 0.01
CA HIS A 108 0.32 -6.78 -1.11
C HIS A 108 0.04 -6.18 -2.48
N THR A 109 -0.75 -5.10 -2.55
CA THR A 109 -1.23 -4.49 -3.80
C THR A 109 -0.73 -3.06 -3.95
N PHE A 110 -0.02 -2.80 -5.05
CA PHE A 110 0.50 -1.48 -5.38
C PHE A 110 -0.10 -1.01 -6.71
N VAL A 111 -0.70 0.17 -6.69
CA VAL A 111 -1.45 0.75 -7.81
C VAL A 111 -0.82 2.08 -8.20
N PHE A 112 -0.51 2.23 -9.47
CA PHE A 112 0.09 3.43 -10.06
C PHE A 112 -0.86 3.94 -11.15
N LYS A 113 -1.45 5.11 -10.92
CA LYS A 113 -2.43 5.73 -11.82
C LYS A 113 -1.87 7.01 -12.41
N SER A 114 -1.90 7.14 -13.73
CA SER A 114 -1.39 8.33 -14.41
C SER A 114 0.07 8.63 -14.04
N CYS A 115 0.83 7.60 -13.71
CA CYS A 115 2.21 7.71 -13.27
C CYS A 115 3.17 7.34 -14.40
N PRO A 116 4.34 7.97 -14.54
CA PRO A 116 5.42 7.41 -15.37
C PRO A 116 5.99 6.15 -14.70
N LEU A 117 6.68 5.31 -15.46
CA LEU A 117 7.35 4.13 -14.89
C LEU A 117 8.42 4.58 -13.87
N PRO A 118 8.82 3.76 -12.90
CA PRO A 118 10.02 4.04 -12.11
C PRO A 118 11.26 4.15 -13.03
N ASN A 119 12.27 4.90 -12.61
CA ASN A 119 13.57 4.92 -13.33
C ASN A 119 14.40 3.65 -13.04
N THR A 120 14.01 2.92 -12.00
CA THR A 120 14.53 1.63 -11.57
C THR A 120 13.43 0.56 -11.65
N SER A 121 13.59 -0.61 -11.02
CA SER A 121 12.53 -1.62 -10.95
C SER A 121 11.49 -1.32 -9.86
N PHE A 122 10.31 -1.92 -9.99
CA PHE A 122 9.27 -1.87 -8.97
C PHE A 122 9.75 -2.47 -7.64
N GLY A 123 10.58 -3.51 -7.68
CA GLY A 123 11.15 -4.12 -6.47
C GLY A 123 12.24 -3.29 -5.79
N GLU A 124 12.81 -2.29 -6.46
CA GLU A 124 13.70 -1.31 -5.82
C GLU A 124 12.91 -0.17 -5.17
N VAL A 125 11.83 0.30 -5.80
CA VAL A 125 11.03 1.41 -5.23
C VAL A 125 10.03 0.95 -4.18
N ILE A 126 9.54 -0.28 -4.26
CA ILE A 126 8.68 -0.88 -3.24
C ILE A 126 9.59 -1.62 -2.26
N PRO A 127 9.65 -1.22 -0.97
CA PRO A 127 10.50 -1.90 0.00
C PRO A 127 10.01 -3.33 0.19
N TYR A 128 10.76 -4.28 -0.37
CA TYR A 128 10.42 -5.69 -0.34
C TYR A 128 10.45 -6.24 1.09
N ASN A 129 9.50 -7.13 1.39
CA ASN A 129 9.44 -7.88 2.64
C ASN A 129 9.05 -9.34 2.34
N GLU A 130 9.92 -10.30 2.69
CA GLU A 130 9.64 -11.74 2.46
C GLU A 130 8.36 -12.21 3.16
N LYS A 131 8.01 -11.60 4.31
CA LYS A 131 6.78 -11.92 5.04
C LYS A 131 5.53 -11.33 4.36
N TYR A 132 5.70 -10.21 3.66
CA TYR A 132 4.61 -9.48 3.01
C TYR A 132 4.99 -9.20 1.55
N PRO A 133 5.03 -10.22 0.69
CA PRO A 133 5.52 -10.07 -0.68
C PRO A 133 4.56 -9.22 -1.51
N VAL A 134 5.11 -8.59 -2.57
CA VAL A 134 4.33 -7.86 -3.57
C VAL A 134 3.61 -8.87 -4.47
N GLU A 135 2.30 -9.00 -4.29
CA GLU A 135 1.51 -9.99 -5.04
C GLU A 135 0.76 -9.37 -6.23
N GLN A 136 0.50 -8.07 -6.18
CA GLN A 136 -0.20 -7.36 -7.24
C GLN A 136 0.41 -6.00 -7.56
N ILE A 137 0.69 -5.78 -8.84
CA ILE A 137 1.00 -4.46 -9.39
C ILE A 137 -0.06 -4.08 -10.43
N LYS A 138 -0.57 -2.86 -10.30
CA LYS A 138 -1.46 -2.24 -11.30
C LYS A 138 -0.81 -0.96 -11.79
N MET A 139 -0.61 -0.86 -13.11
CA MET A 139 -0.18 0.35 -13.78
C MET A 139 -1.27 0.75 -14.75
N GLU A 140 -1.86 1.92 -14.54
CA GLU A 140 -3.01 2.42 -15.31
C GLU A 140 -2.69 3.78 -15.91
N SER A 141 -2.89 3.94 -17.22
CA SER A 141 -2.80 5.24 -17.90
C SER A 141 -1.43 5.92 -17.77
N LYS A 142 -0.33 5.16 -17.87
CA LYS A 142 1.03 5.72 -17.70
C LYS A 142 1.28 6.95 -18.59
N ARG A 143 2.02 7.93 -18.05
CA ARG A 143 2.22 9.23 -18.72
C ARG A 143 3.44 9.30 -19.63
N ASP A 144 4.43 8.42 -19.45
CA ASP A 144 5.59 8.35 -20.32
C ASP A 144 5.36 7.43 -21.53
N ASN A 145 6.29 7.46 -22.49
CA ASN A 145 6.28 6.58 -23.66
C ASN A 145 7.23 5.39 -23.54
N ARG A 146 7.81 5.14 -22.36
CA ARG A 146 8.75 4.02 -22.16
C ARG A 146 8.02 2.68 -22.26
N THR A 147 8.68 1.69 -22.81
CA THR A 147 8.12 0.33 -22.92
C THR A 147 8.25 -0.40 -21.59
N PHE A 148 7.31 -1.29 -21.28
CA PHE A 148 7.48 -2.22 -20.17
C PHE A 148 8.56 -3.24 -20.53
N THR A 149 9.61 -3.35 -19.71
CA THR A 149 10.67 -4.34 -19.88
C THR A 149 10.67 -5.31 -18.69
N HIS A 150 11.27 -6.48 -18.86
CA HIS A 150 11.32 -7.48 -17.79
C HIS A 150 12.10 -6.98 -16.55
N GLU A 151 13.10 -6.12 -16.74
CA GLU A 151 13.91 -5.52 -15.69
C GLU A 151 13.08 -4.62 -14.76
N LEU A 152 12.00 -4.02 -15.25
CA LEU A 152 11.11 -3.21 -14.39
C LEU A 152 10.46 -4.04 -13.28
N PHE A 153 10.37 -5.35 -13.44
CA PHE A 153 9.76 -6.26 -12.47
C PHE A 153 10.78 -7.11 -11.72
N SER A 154 12.08 -6.79 -11.82
CA SER A 154 13.11 -7.47 -11.02
C SER A 154 12.79 -7.37 -9.52
N ASN A 155 13.19 -8.39 -8.77
CA ASN A 155 12.95 -8.56 -7.32
C ASN A 155 11.47 -8.75 -6.89
N VAL A 156 10.51 -8.62 -7.81
CA VAL A 156 9.07 -8.87 -7.53
C VAL A 156 8.44 -9.89 -8.48
N SER A 157 9.09 -10.22 -9.60
CA SER A 157 8.53 -11.11 -10.62
C SER A 157 8.16 -12.51 -10.10
N GLU A 158 8.93 -13.05 -9.17
CA GLU A 158 8.72 -14.40 -8.62
C GLU A 158 7.53 -14.48 -7.65
N THR A 159 7.10 -13.36 -7.07
CA THR A 159 6.01 -13.30 -6.09
C THR A 159 4.72 -12.71 -6.66
N LEU A 160 4.80 -12.00 -7.79
CA LEU A 160 3.65 -11.39 -8.46
C LEU A 160 2.66 -12.45 -8.95
N LYS A 161 1.45 -12.40 -8.39
CA LYS A 161 0.31 -13.24 -8.77
C LYS A 161 -0.63 -12.52 -9.75
N SER A 162 -0.64 -11.20 -9.74
CA SER A 162 -1.51 -10.38 -10.60
C SER A 162 -0.79 -9.16 -11.15
N LEU A 163 -0.86 -8.99 -12.47
CA LEU A 163 -0.29 -7.84 -13.17
C LEU A 163 -1.38 -7.19 -14.05
N ILE A 164 -1.68 -5.92 -13.78
CA ILE A 164 -2.68 -5.15 -14.53
C ILE A 164 -1.97 -3.99 -15.22
N LEU A 165 -1.94 -3.99 -16.55
CA LEU A 165 -1.29 -2.97 -17.37
C LEU A 165 -2.31 -2.24 -18.27
N SER A 166 -3.53 -2.04 -17.76
CA SER A 166 -4.65 -1.48 -18.51
C SER A 166 -4.42 -0.02 -18.94
N ASN A 167 -4.95 0.35 -20.10
CA ASN A 167 -4.91 1.73 -20.62
C ASN A 167 -3.50 2.34 -20.75
N ASN A 168 -2.46 1.54 -21.01
CA ASN A 168 -1.08 2.02 -21.11
C ASN A 168 -0.60 2.26 -22.55
N LYS A 169 -1.53 2.32 -23.51
CA LYS A 169 -1.24 2.55 -24.94
C LYS A 169 -0.23 1.55 -25.53
N ILE A 170 -0.15 0.34 -24.96
CA ILE A 170 0.79 -0.69 -25.41
C ILE A 170 0.38 -1.15 -26.81
N GLN A 171 1.30 -1.05 -27.77
CA GLN A 171 1.08 -1.51 -29.15
C GLN A 171 1.72 -2.87 -29.42
N VAL A 172 2.87 -3.11 -28.80
CA VAL A 172 3.68 -4.33 -28.93
C VAL A 172 4.17 -4.70 -27.53
N LEU A 173 4.10 -5.99 -27.20
CA LEU A 173 4.67 -6.55 -25.98
C LEU A 173 6.08 -7.06 -26.27
N PRO A 174 7.09 -6.70 -25.49
CA PRO A 174 8.41 -7.32 -25.61
C PRO A 174 8.35 -8.81 -25.31
N GLU A 175 9.07 -9.59 -26.09
CA GLU A 175 9.07 -11.06 -26.06
C GLU A 175 9.38 -11.63 -24.66
N LEU A 176 10.35 -11.03 -23.97
CA LEU A 176 10.79 -11.47 -22.64
C LEU A 176 10.05 -10.79 -21.49
N LEU A 177 9.03 -9.96 -21.75
CA LEU A 177 8.37 -9.18 -20.70
C LEU A 177 7.86 -10.07 -19.55
N PHE A 178 7.38 -11.27 -19.86
CA PHE A 178 6.75 -12.17 -18.88
C PHE A 178 7.59 -13.40 -18.52
N SER A 179 8.86 -13.47 -18.94
CA SER A 179 9.67 -14.71 -18.84
C SER A 179 9.91 -15.20 -17.40
N ASN A 180 9.94 -14.28 -16.43
CA ASN A 180 10.37 -14.56 -15.05
C ASN A 180 9.22 -14.56 -14.03
N PHE A 181 7.97 -14.62 -14.49
CA PHE A 181 6.78 -14.56 -13.66
C PHE A 181 6.27 -15.96 -13.29
N SER A 182 6.91 -16.61 -12.31
CA SER A 182 6.60 -18.00 -11.92
C SER A 182 5.23 -18.19 -11.25
N GLU A 183 4.74 -17.17 -10.55
CA GLU A 183 3.49 -17.23 -9.77
C GLU A 183 2.32 -16.47 -10.41
N LEU A 184 2.52 -15.87 -11.58
CA LEU A 184 1.53 -15.00 -12.21
C LEU A 184 0.32 -15.80 -12.70
N LYS A 185 -0.84 -15.47 -12.14
CA LYS A 185 -2.13 -16.13 -12.42
C LYS A 185 -3.10 -15.25 -13.18
N TYR A 186 -2.92 -13.93 -13.09
CA TYR A 186 -3.81 -12.96 -13.72
C TYR A 186 -3.01 -11.86 -14.42
N LEU A 187 -3.21 -11.73 -15.73
CA LEU A 187 -2.69 -10.65 -16.54
C LEU A 187 -3.85 -9.90 -17.20
N SER A 188 -3.92 -8.58 -16.99
CA SER A 188 -4.83 -7.72 -17.75
C SER A 188 -4.04 -6.74 -18.61
N LEU A 189 -4.39 -6.74 -19.90
CA LEU A 189 -3.88 -5.82 -20.91
C LEU A 189 -5.02 -5.00 -21.54
N SER A 190 -6.15 -4.86 -20.84
CA SER A 190 -7.33 -4.16 -21.37
C SER A 190 -7.02 -2.73 -21.78
N ASP A 191 -7.78 -2.21 -22.74
CA ASP A 191 -7.71 -0.79 -23.14
C ASP A 191 -6.32 -0.36 -23.67
N ASN A 192 -5.53 -1.34 -24.13
CA ASN A 192 -4.31 -1.08 -24.88
C ASN A 192 -4.59 -1.09 -26.39
N MET A 193 -3.56 -0.83 -27.20
CA MET A 193 -3.63 -0.77 -28.66
C MET A 193 -2.91 -1.96 -29.30
N LEU A 194 -2.97 -3.12 -28.64
CA LEU A 194 -2.30 -4.32 -29.08
C LEU A 194 -2.87 -4.77 -30.43
N LYS A 195 -1.98 -4.93 -31.41
CA LYS A 195 -2.34 -5.46 -32.74
C LYS A 195 -2.13 -6.96 -32.83
N THR A 196 -1.13 -7.46 -32.09
CA THR A 196 -0.73 -8.86 -32.05
C THR A 196 -0.33 -9.21 -30.63
N LEU A 197 -0.42 -10.49 -30.29
CA LEU A 197 0.24 -11.05 -29.11
C LEU A 197 1.60 -11.62 -29.54
N PRO A 198 2.61 -11.59 -28.66
CA PRO A 198 3.84 -12.33 -28.88
C PRO A 198 3.52 -13.83 -28.93
N GLU A 199 4.32 -14.59 -29.68
CA GLU A 199 4.19 -16.06 -29.78
C GLU A 199 4.52 -16.76 -28.46
#